data_AF-A0A433J3V8-F1
#
_entry.id   AF-A0A433J3V8-F1
#
_cell.length_a   1.000
_cell.length_b   1.000
_cell.length_c   1.000
_cell.angle_alpha   90.00
_cell.angle_beta   90.00
_cell.angle_gamma   90.00
#
_symmetry.space_group_name_H-M   'P 1'
#
loop_
_entity.id
_entity.type
_entity.pdbx_description
1 polymer ?
#
loop_
_entity_poly.entity_id
_entity_poly.type
_entity_poly.pdbx_seq_one_letter_code
_entity_poly.pdbx_strand_id
1 'polypeptide(L)'
;MPAPRLRIRAIELYERPVRFVKPFRFGAVTVEAAPQSFVRALVSVEGRGEAWGATAEMMMPKWFDKRPDQTPADTVEGLRRSLRAAREGYLADNRLDTAFGHHVAFTPTQEPKLAAAYGPAQIDKAVLDGLLRVLGVGFFDGMRANVAGLDARLTPDLSGFDLDGFLGGLTPLPAVELRHTVGLLDSPESVRALLARQSLRWFKIKLGGDVAADLARLTAIAAVLEEAAPGYRATLDGNEQYAGAEQLALLLERLERDPALAAFRRALLCIEQPIAREAALAQPLGAVAERIPFIIDESDGDYDAFPNARAMGYRGVSSKSCKGLYKAILNRARCASWGAPLFLSAEDLTCQAGLSVQQDTALVALLGLGHAERNGHQYGEGFGTPDEANAFLAAHPGFYARDPDGSVRLATDDGRLLTAPLSTPGFARAAEPAWASLTPIQTA
;
A
#
# COMPACT_ATOMS: atom_id res chain seq x y z
N MET A 1 27.44 12.51 1.95
CA MET A 1 28.24 11.37 2.48
C MET A 1 27.82 10.13 1.71
N PRO A 2 28.71 9.16 1.44
CA PRO A 2 28.31 7.93 0.78
C PRO A 2 27.28 7.17 1.63
N ALA A 3 26.32 6.51 0.98
CA ALA A 3 25.31 5.71 1.66
C ALA A 3 25.99 4.57 2.47
N PRO A 4 25.53 4.29 3.71
CA PRO A 4 26.06 3.20 4.52
C PRO A 4 26.00 1.85 3.80
N ARG A 5 27.03 1.04 4.02
CA ARG A 5 27.09 -0.33 3.53
C ARG A 5 26.80 -1.30 4.66
N LEU A 6 26.13 -2.40 4.36
CA LEU A 6 25.72 -3.42 5.30
C LEU A 6 25.88 -4.83 4.73
N ARG A 7 25.79 -5.82 5.60
CA ARG A 7 25.52 -7.22 5.25
C ARG A 7 24.23 -7.67 5.92
N ILE A 8 23.50 -8.55 5.27
CA ILE A 8 22.32 -9.20 5.85
C ILE A 8 22.79 -10.52 6.47
N ARG A 9 22.60 -10.67 7.78
CA ARG A 9 23.14 -11.79 8.57
C ARG A 9 22.12 -12.88 8.84
N ALA A 10 20.86 -12.49 9.01
CA ALA A 10 19.78 -13.41 9.27
C ALA A 10 18.46 -12.82 8.75
N ILE A 11 17.57 -13.68 8.31
CA ILE A 11 16.18 -13.34 7.98
C ILE A 11 15.28 -14.41 8.60
N GLU A 12 14.31 -13.96 9.39
CA GLU A 12 13.31 -14.79 10.05
C GLU A 12 11.93 -14.44 9.52
N LEU A 13 11.12 -15.46 9.23
CA LEU A 13 9.81 -15.34 8.61
C LEU A 13 8.76 -15.92 9.55
N TYR A 14 7.71 -15.16 9.82
CA TYR A 14 6.59 -15.56 10.66
C TYR A 14 5.26 -15.18 10.03
N GLU A 15 4.18 -15.76 10.54
CA GLU A 15 2.82 -15.38 10.21
C GLU A 15 1.87 -15.53 11.40
N ARG A 16 0.72 -14.86 11.31
CA ARG A 16 -0.45 -15.13 12.16
C ARG A 16 -1.74 -15.02 11.33
N PRO A 17 -2.80 -15.75 11.68
CA PRO A 17 -4.10 -15.54 11.05
C PRO A 17 -4.70 -14.20 11.51
N VAL A 18 -5.32 -13.48 10.58
CA VAL A 18 -6.18 -12.32 10.88
C VAL A 18 -7.60 -12.68 10.46
N ARG A 19 -8.51 -12.72 11.43
CA ARG A 19 -9.94 -12.90 11.18
C ARG A 19 -10.57 -11.53 10.95
N PHE A 20 -11.50 -11.46 10.01
CA PHE A 20 -12.24 -10.22 9.77
C PHE A 20 -13.52 -10.17 10.58
N VAL A 21 -13.84 -8.99 11.09
CA VAL A 21 -15.09 -8.72 11.84
C VAL A 21 -16.32 -8.73 10.94
N LYS A 22 -16.12 -8.57 9.62
CA LYS A 22 -17.13 -8.73 8.57
C LYS A 22 -16.47 -9.20 7.27
N PRO A 23 -17.19 -9.91 6.38
CA PRO A 23 -16.64 -10.29 5.08
C PRO A 23 -16.23 -9.07 4.25
N PHE A 24 -15.08 -9.15 3.58
CA PHE A 24 -14.60 -8.13 2.66
C PHE A 24 -14.69 -8.65 1.22
N ARG A 25 -15.50 -7.99 0.38
CA ARG A 25 -15.61 -8.29 -1.05
C ARG A 25 -14.88 -7.25 -1.90
N PHE A 26 -13.94 -7.72 -2.70
CA PHE A 26 -13.23 -6.93 -3.72
C PHE A 26 -13.08 -7.75 -5.00
N GLY A 27 -13.30 -7.11 -6.15
CA GLY A 27 -13.40 -7.81 -7.43
C GLY A 27 -14.36 -9.00 -7.34
N ALA A 28 -13.88 -10.19 -7.73
CA ALA A 28 -14.66 -11.42 -7.79
C ALA A 28 -14.63 -12.27 -6.50
N VAL A 29 -13.97 -11.84 -5.42
CA VAL A 29 -13.78 -12.67 -4.20
C VAL A 29 -14.32 -12.01 -2.95
N THR A 30 -14.78 -12.85 -2.01
CA THR A 30 -15.12 -12.46 -0.64
C THR A 30 -14.17 -13.17 0.32
N VAL A 31 -13.55 -12.41 1.21
CA VAL A 31 -12.56 -12.89 2.18
C VAL A 31 -13.07 -12.64 3.60
N GLU A 32 -12.93 -13.65 4.46
CA GLU A 32 -13.32 -13.59 5.89
C GLU A 32 -12.12 -13.69 6.82
N ALA A 33 -10.98 -14.14 6.31
CA ALA A 33 -9.71 -14.19 7.01
C ALA A 33 -8.57 -14.23 6.01
N ALA A 34 -7.41 -13.70 6.42
CA ALA A 34 -6.18 -13.79 5.65
C ALA A 34 -4.98 -13.85 6.61
N PRO A 35 -3.90 -14.55 6.27
CA PRO A 35 -2.68 -14.47 7.07
C PRO A 35 -2.02 -13.10 6.96
N GLN A 36 -1.38 -12.67 8.03
CA GLN A 36 -0.43 -11.56 8.04
C GLN A 36 0.98 -12.14 8.20
N SER A 37 1.88 -11.79 7.29
CA SER A 37 3.29 -12.14 7.39
C SER A 37 4.04 -11.12 8.25
N PHE A 38 5.09 -11.59 8.91
CA PHE A 38 6.04 -10.78 9.65
C PHE A 38 7.45 -11.20 9.26
N VAL A 39 8.33 -10.24 9.06
CA VAL A 39 9.73 -10.49 8.69
C VAL A 39 10.63 -9.75 9.66
N ARG A 40 11.71 -10.40 10.11
CA ARG A 40 12.83 -9.75 10.77
C ARG A 40 14.10 -9.98 9.99
N ALA A 41 14.94 -8.96 9.88
CA ALA A 41 16.26 -9.05 9.26
C ALA A 41 17.33 -8.49 10.20
N LEU A 42 18.38 -9.27 10.47
CA LEU A 42 19.56 -8.80 11.19
C LEU A 42 20.52 -8.20 10.18
N VAL A 43 20.81 -6.91 10.32
CA VAL A 43 21.77 -6.21 9.45
C VAL A 43 23.01 -5.84 10.23
N SER A 44 24.15 -5.91 9.57
CA SER A 44 25.47 -5.58 10.09
C SER A 44 26.05 -4.42 9.28
N VAL A 45 26.05 -3.21 9.84
CA VAL A 45 26.46 -1.98 9.14
C VAL A 45 27.95 -1.75 9.36
N GLU A 46 28.67 -1.50 8.26
CA GLU A 46 30.12 -1.32 8.24
C GLU A 46 30.57 -0.26 9.27
N GLY A 47 31.40 -0.68 10.23
CA GLY A 47 31.98 0.20 11.23
C GLY A 47 31.02 0.76 12.28
N ARG A 48 29.76 0.27 12.36
CA ARG A 48 28.74 0.82 13.28
C ARG A 48 28.12 -0.20 14.23
N GLY A 49 27.82 -1.40 13.76
CA GLY A 49 27.21 -2.45 14.59
C GLY A 49 26.05 -3.16 13.90
N GLU A 50 25.23 -3.84 14.69
CA GLU A 50 24.14 -4.67 14.18
C GLU A 50 22.80 -4.31 14.85
N ALA A 51 21.71 -4.45 14.08
CA ALA A 51 20.36 -4.36 14.64
C ALA A 51 19.39 -5.23 13.85
N TRP A 52 18.38 -5.74 14.56
CA TRP A 52 17.21 -6.35 13.94
C TRP A 52 16.27 -5.27 13.45
N GLY A 53 15.94 -5.31 12.16
CA GLY A 53 14.78 -4.62 11.62
C GLY A 53 13.58 -5.55 11.45
N ALA A 54 12.39 -4.98 11.28
CA ALA A 54 11.15 -5.73 11.15
C ALA A 54 10.11 -5.07 10.22
N THR A 55 9.20 -5.88 9.69
CA THR A 55 7.98 -5.45 8.97
C THR A 55 6.84 -6.44 9.21
N ALA A 56 5.62 -6.03 8.87
CA ALA A 56 4.49 -6.92 8.70
C ALA A 56 3.66 -6.54 7.47
N GLU A 57 2.96 -7.50 6.87
CA GLU A 57 2.09 -7.26 5.71
C GLU A 57 1.05 -8.35 5.53
N MET A 58 -0.13 -8.01 5.02
CA MET A 58 -1.17 -9.00 4.71
C MET A 58 -0.79 -9.88 3.51
N MET A 59 -1.11 -11.17 3.61
CA MET A 59 -1.08 -12.12 2.49
C MET A 59 -2.51 -12.29 1.96
N MET A 60 -3.01 -11.27 1.28
CA MET A 60 -4.41 -11.20 0.83
C MET A 60 -4.69 -12.25 -0.26
N PRO A 61 -5.63 -13.20 -0.04
CA PRO A 61 -5.99 -14.20 -1.03
C PRO A 61 -6.54 -13.54 -2.30
N LYS A 62 -6.16 -14.08 -3.46
CA LYS A 62 -6.73 -13.68 -4.77
C LYS A 62 -6.54 -12.21 -5.17
N TRP A 63 -5.67 -11.46 -4.49
CA TRP A 63 -5.36 -10.09 -4.89
C TRP A 63 -4.11 -10.01 -5.78
N PHE A 64 -2.98 -10.56 -5.30
CA PHE A 64 -1.72 -10.58 -6.05
C PHE A 64 -1.78 -11.49 -7.29
N ASP A 65 -2.49 -12.62 -7.18
CA ASP A 65 -2.68 -13.60 -8.24
C ASP A 65 -4.18 -13.88 -8.40
N LYS A 66 -4.74 -13.46 -9.54
CA LYS A 66 -6.16 -13.61 -9.87
C LYS A 66 -6.43 -14.76 -10.84
N ARG A 67 -5.42 -15.56 -11.19
CA ARG A 67 -5.57 -16.63 -12.17
C ARG A 67 -6.70 -17.60 -11.77
N PRO A 68 -7.62 -17.96 -12.70
CA PRO A 68 -8.79 -18.76 -12.38
C PRO A 68 -8.48 -20.16 -11.85
N ASP A 69 -7.35 -20.75 -12.27
CA ASP A 69 -6.90 -22.10 -11.91
C ASP A 69 -6.28 -22.20 -10.51
N GLN A 70 -6.02 -21.08 -9.84
CA GLN A 70 -5.46 -21.06 -8.48
C GLN A 70 -6.60 -21.01 -7.45
N THR A 71 -6.50 -21.69 -6.32
CA THR A 71 -7.44 -21.47 -5.20
C THR A 71 -6.99 -20.30 -4.33
N PRO A 72 -7.85 -19.71 -3.47
CA PRO A 72 -7.41 -18.72 -2.49
C PRO A 72 -6.20 -19.19 -1.65
N ALA A 73 -6.19 -20.46 -1.23
CA ALA A 73 -5.07 -21.04 -0.49
C ALA A 73 -3.77 -21.08 -1.31
N ASP A 74 -3.85 -21.46 -2.59
CA ASP A 74 -2.68 -21.50 -3.49
C ASP A 74 -2.08 -20.11 -3.68
N THR A 75 -2.92 -19.08 -3.82
CA THR A 75 -2.44 -17.70 -3.98
C THR A 75 -1.69 -17.20 -2.75
N VAL A 76 -2.14 -17.56 -1.55
CA VAL A 76 -1.45 -17.27 -0.28
C VAL A 76 -0.14 -18.04 -0.18
N GLU A 77 -0.13 -19.32 -0.58
CA GLU A 77 1.10 -20.10 -0.63
C GLU A 77 2.12 -19.55 -1.64
N GLY A 78 1.67 -18.96 -2.74
CA GLY A 78 2.50 -18.18 -3.66
C GLY A 78 3.25 -17.04 -2.97
N LEU A 79 2.61 -16.35 -2.02
CA LEU A 79 3.24 -15.28 -1.24
C LEU A 79 4.25 -15.83 -0.22
N ARG A 80 3.96 -16.98 0.42
CA ARG A 80 4.94 -17.67 1.27
C ARG A 80 6.15 -18.14 0.47
N ARG A 81 5.95 -18.69 -0.73
CA ARG A 81 7.05 -19.02 -1.65
C ARG A 81 7.87 -17.79 -2.03
N SER A 82 7.22 -16.65 -2.29
CA SER A 82 7.87 -15.35 -2.50
C SER A 82 8.83 -15.00 -1.37
N LEU A 83 8.36 -15.08 -0.12
CA LEU A 83 9.14 -14.78 1.08
C LEU A 83 10.33 -15.74 1.24
N ARG A 84 10.12 -17.05 1.04
CA ARG A 84 11.20 -18.06 1.13
C ARG A 84 12.28 -17.83 0.08
N ALA A 85 11.88 -17.65 -1.19
CA ALA A 85 12.83 -17.43 -2.29
C ALA A 85 13.63 -16.14 -2.10
N ALA A 86 12.98 -15.06 -1.68
CA ALA A 86 13.65 -13.80 -1.38
C ALA A 86 14.58 -13.93 -0.16
N ARG A 87 14.18 -14.65 0.90
CA ARG A 87 15.05 -14.94 2.04
C ARG A 87 16.33 -15.65 1.59
N GLU A 88 16.21 -16.71 0.80
CA GLU A 88 17.35 -17.47 0.30
C GLU A 88 18.27 -16.60 -0.56
N GLY A 89 17.69 -15.83 -1.50
CA GLY A 89 18.47 -14.95 -2.37
C GLY A 89 19.22 -13.84 -1.62
N TYR A 90 18.56 -13.18 -0.67
CA TYR A 90 19.20 -12.12 0.13
C TYR A 90 20.27 -12.66 1.08
N LEU A 91 20.12 -13.88 1.61
CA LEU A 91 21.14 -14.52 2.47
C LEU A 91 22.30 -15.12 1.66
N ALA A 92 22.09 -15.48 0.39
CA ALA A 92 23.14 -15.90 -0.51
C ALA A 92 24.06 -14.74 -0.92
N ASP A 93 23.56 -13.50 -0.91
CA ASP A 93 24.34 -12.29 -1.18
C ASP A 93 25.17 -11.87 0.05
N ASN A 94 26.43 -12.33 0.11
CA ASN A 94 27.36 -11.99 1.20
C ASN A 94 28.12 -10.67 1.00
N ARG A 95 27.83 -9.94 -0.09
CA ARG A 95 28.53 -8.69 -0.42
C ARG A 95 28.29 -7.67 0.67
N LEU A 96 29.25 -6.75 0.80
CA LEU A 96 29.06 -5.54 1.56
C LEU A 96 28.52 -4.47 0.61
N ASP A 97 27.26 -4.09 0.73
CA ASP A 97 26.60 -3.16 -0.20
C ASP A 97 25.59 -2.28 0.55
N THR A 98 25.04 -1.29 -0.13
CA THR A 98 23.90 -0.49 0.37
C THR A 98 22.65 -1.35 0.51
N ALA A 99 21.66 -0.89 1.29
CA ALA A 99 20.38 -1.60 1.42
C ALA A 99 19.69 -1.77 0.05
N PHE A 100 19.72 -0.74 -0.80
CA PHE A 100 19.21 -0.81 -2.17
C PHE A 100 20.08 -1.70 -3.08
N GLY A 101 21.41 -1.72 -2.88
CA GLY A 101 22.31 -2.60 -3.62
C GLY A 101 22.04 -4.09 -3.43
N HIS A 102 21.57 -4.49 -2.24
CA HIS A 102 21.06 -5.85 -2.01
C HIS A 102 19.74 -6.12 -2.73
N HIS A 103 18.81 -5.16 -2.72
CA HIS A 103 17.55 -5.26 -3.49
C HIS A 103 17.81 -5.45 -4.99
N VAL A 104 18.70 -4.65 -5.56
CA VAL A 104 19.08 -4.70 -6.98
C VAL A 104 19.67 -6.07 -7.36
N ALA A 105 20.38 -6.73 -6.45
CA ALA A 105 21.02 -8.01 -6.72
C ALA A 105 20.06 -9.21 -6.74
N PHE A 106 18.84 -9.04 -6.21
CA PHE A 106 17.83 -10.10 -6.21
C PHE A 106 16.75 -9.83 -7.27
N THR A 107 16.63 -10.73 -8.24
CA THR A 107 15.53 -10.70 -9.21
C THR A 107 14.59 -11.88 -8.94
N PRO A 108 13.33 -11.64 -8.53
CA PRO A 108 12.37 -12.71 -8.34
C PRO A 108 12.01 -13.35 -9.69
N THR A 109 11.88 -14.68 -9.71
CA THR A 109 11.65 -15.47 -10.94
C THR A 109 10.25 -16.08 -11.04
N GLN A 110 9.45 -16.03 -9.98
CA GLN A 110 8.11 -16.60 -9.99
C GLN A 110 7.09 -15.69 -10.71
N GLU A 111 5.97 -16.28 -11.14
CA GLU A 111 4.85 -15.56 -11.74
C GLU A 111 3.56 -15.74 -10.90
N PRO A 112 2.67 -14.73 -10.85
CA PRO A 112 2.78 -13.44 -11.53
C PRO A 112 3.81 -12.51 -10.86
N LYS A 113 4.45 -11.63 -11.64
CA LYS A 113 5.44 -10.63 -11.14
C LYS A 113 5.00 -9.88 -9.89
N LEU A 114 3.71 -9.51 -9.80
CA LEU A 114 3.16 -8.83 -8.61
C LEU A 114 3.28 -9.68 -7.33
N ALA A 115 2.99 -10.98 -7.40
CA ALA A 115 3.20 -11.92 -6.28
C ALA A 115 4.70 -12.17 -6.03
N ALA A 116 5.50 -12.18 -7.11
CA ALA A 116 6.95 -12.29 -7.08
C ALA A 116 7.64 -11.18 -6.29
N ALA A 117 7.11 -9.95 -6.39
CA ALA A 117 7.62 -8.78 -5.68
C ALA A 117 7.31 -8.76 -4.18
N TYR A 118 6.37 -9.59 -3.70
CA TYR A 118 5.93 -9.57 -2.30
C TYR A 118 7.07 -9.86 -1.30
N GLY A 119 7.86 -10.91 -1.55
CA GLY A 119 8.97 -11.30 -0.67
C GLY A 119 10.02 -10.21 -0.51
N PRO A 120 10.61 -9.72 -1.63
CA PRO A 120 11.55 -8.60 -1.60
C PRO A 120 10.98 -7.37 -0.90
N ALA A 121 9.74 -6.99 -1.20
CA ALA A 121 9.08 -5.84 -0.57
C ALA A 121 9.06 -5.93 0.97
N GLN A 122 8.91 -7.13 1.54
CA GLN A 122 8.96 -7.30 2.99
C GLN A 122 10.39 -7.29 3.53
N ILE A 123 11.30 -8.00 2.88
CA ILE A 123 12.69 -8.06 3.34
C ILE A 123 13.35 -6.69 3.27
N ASP A 124 13.09 -5.90 2.22
CA ASP A 124 13.62 -4.55 2.07
C ASP A 124 13.16 -3.62 3.20
N LYS A 125 11.88 -3.69 3.60
CA LYS A 125 11.36 -2.92 4.74
C LYS A 125 12.09 -3.31 6.04
N ALA A 126 12.28 -4.61 6.28
CA ALA A 126 13.01 -5.09 7.45
C ALA A 126 14.49 -4.69 7.42
N VAL A 127 15.18 -4.80 6.28
CA VAL A 127 16.58 -4.39 6.12
C VAL A 127 16.74 -2.88 6.37
N LEU A 128 15.85 -2.07 5.79
CA LEU A 128 15.85 -0.63 5.98
C LEU A 128 15.61 -0.24 7.44
N ASP A 129 14.62 -0.86 8.10
CA ASP A 129 14.37 -0.62 9.52
C ASP A 129 15.60 -0.96 10.38
N GLY A 130 16.27 -2.08 10.11
CA GLY A 130 17.49 -2.46 10.81
C GLY A 130 18.62 -1.46 10.59
N LEU A 131 18.81 -1.01 9.34
CA LEU A 131 19.81 0.00 8.98
C LEU A 131 19.57 1.29 9.75
N LEU A 132 18.34 1.82 9.70
CA LEU A 132 17.95 3.05 10.38
C LEU A 132 18.18 2.97 11.89
N ARG A 133 17.94 1.79 12.50
CA ARG A 133 18.20 1.55 13.92
C ARG A 133 19.68 1.54 14.28
N VAL A 134 20.53 0.91 13.48
CA VAL A 134 22.00 0.98 13.70
C VAL A 134 22.49 2.42 13.59
N LEU A 135 21.90 3.21 12.70
CA LEU A 135 22.23 4.62 12.53
C LEU A 135 21.63 5.53 13.62
N GLY A 136 20.65 5.06 14.38
CA GLY A 136 19.93 5.86 15.37
C GLY A 136 19.05 6.97 14.77
N VAL A 137 18.62 6.82 13.51
CA VAL A 137 17.81 7.82 12.79
C VAL A 137 16.43 7.27 12.43
N GLY A 138 15.44 8.16 12.29
CA GLY A 138 14.10 7.78 11.86
C GLY A 138 13.99 7.68 10.33
N PHE A 139 12.89 7.06 9.87
CA PHE A 139 12.59 6.86 8.45
C PHE A 139 12.66 8.15 7.62
N PHE A 140 12.02 9.21 8.07
CA PHE A 140 11.94 10.46 7.32
C PHE A 140 13.33 11.05 7.05
N ASP A 141 14.14 11.21 8.09
CA ASP A 141 15.49 11.76 7.97
C ASP A 141 16.42 10.82 7.20
N GLY A 142 16.32 9.51 7.45
CA GLY A 142 17.11 8.51 6.75
C GLY A 142 16.85 8.49 5.25
N MET A 143 15.59 8.53 4.83
CA MET A 143 15.25 8.53 3.41
C MET A 143 15.59 9.85 2.73
N ARG A 144 15.41 11.00 3.40
CA ARG A 144 15.85 12.30 2.89
C ARG A 144 17.36 12.40 2.72
N ALA A 145 18.12 11.68 3.54
CA ALA A 145 19.57 11.55 3.43
C ALA A 145 20.03 10.41 2.49
N ASN A 146 19.09 9.75 1.80
CA ASN A 146 19.32 8.59 0.94
C ASN A 146 20.19 7.49 1.58
N VAL A 147 19.97 7.18 2.87
CA VAL A 147 20.80 6.17 3.58
C VAL A 147 20.69 4.77 2.98
N ALA A 148 19.60 4.49 2.27
CA ALA A 148 19.42 3.22 1.58
C ALA A 148 20.28 3.09 0.30
N GLY A 149 20.80 4.20 -0.24
CA GLY A 149 21.60 4.22 -1.46
C GLY A 149 20.78 4.01 -2.73
N LEU A 150 19.58 4.62 -2.82
CA LEU A 150 18.75 4.56 -4.02
C LEU A 150 19.48 5.20 -5.20
N ASP A 151 19.41 4.52 -6.34
CA ASP A 151 19.92 5.00 -7.62
C ASP A 151 19.03 4.51 -8.78
N ALA A 152 19.42 4.82 -10.02
CA ALA A 152 18.63 4.55 -11.22
C ALA A 152 18.81 3.14 -11.81
N ARG A 153 19.52 2.19 -11.16
CA ARG A 153 19.83 0.86 -11.75
C ARG A 153 18.59 0.06 -12.17
N LEU A 154 17.47 0.22 -11.46
CA LEU A 154 16.19 -0.44 -11.77
C LEU A 154 15.22 0.49 -12.53
N THR A 155 15.61 1.73 -12.78
CA THR A 155 14.79 2.74 -13.48
C THR A 155 15.67 3.54 -14.44
N PRO A 156 16.15 2.93 -15.55
CA PRO A 156 17.04 3.63 -16.49
C PRO A 156 16.45 4.92 -17.07
N ASP A 157 15.11 5.04 -17.08
CA ASP A 157 14.37 6.25 -17.45
C ASP A 157 14.62 7.44 -16.49
N LEU A 158 15.17 7.20 -15.30
CA LEU A 158 15.64 8.20 -14.35
C LEU A 158 17.16 8.44 -14.41
N SER A 159 17.85 7.92 -15.42
CA SER A 159 19.29 8.17 -15.58
C SER A 159 19.57 9.68 -15.69
N GLY A 160 20.45 10.18 -14.82
CA GLY A 160 20.77 11.61 -14.72
C GLY A 160 19.80 12.45 -13.89
N PHE A 161 18.71 11.88 -13.36
CA PHE A 161 17.85 12.56 -12.39
C PHE A 161 18.56 12.66 -11.03
N ASP A 162 18.55 13.85 -10.43
CA ASP A 162 19.17 14.10 -9.12
C ASP A 162 18.30 13.51 -7.99
N LEU A 163 18.47 12.19 -7.77
CA LEU A 163 17.75 11.46 -6.72
C LEU A 163 18.11 11.95 -5.32
N ASP A 164 19.37 12.31 -5.06
CA ASP A 164 19.79 12.80 -3.74
C ASP A 164 19.15 14.17 -3.43
N GLY A 165 19.20 15.11 -4.37
CA GLY A 165 18.54 16.41 -4.22
C GLY A 165 17.01 16.28 -4.13
N PHE A 166 16.42 15.39 -4.93
CA PHE A 166 15.00 15.08 -4.86
C PHE A 166 14.57 14.55 -3.49
N LEU A 167 15.26 13.52 -2.98
CA LEU A 167 14.98 12.95 -1.66
C LEU A 167 15.21 13.97 -0.55
N GLY A 168 16.31 14.73 -0.61
CA GLY A 168 16.63 15.79 0.35
C GLY A 168 15.58 16.90 0.40
N GLY A 169 14.90 17.16 -0.72
CA GLY A 169 13.82 18.13 -0.87
C GLY A 169 12.44 17.66 -0.43
N LEU A 170 12.23 16.35 -0.17
CA LEU A 170 10.93 15.85 0.28
C LEU A 170 10.58 16.43 1.66
N THR A 171 9.32 16.85 1.80
CA THR A 171 8.78 17.35 3.07
C THR A 171 7.67 16.40 3.54
N PRO A 172 7.93 15.54 4.54
CA PRO A 172 6.92 14.63 5.06
C PRO A 172 5.69 15.37 5.54
N LEU A 173 4.51 14.84 5.24
CA LEU A 173 3.25 15.41 5.70
C LEU A 173 3.10 15.24 7.22
N PRO A 174 2.49 16.21 7.94
CA PRO A 174 2.22 16.09 9.38
C PRO A 174 1.08 15.12 9.72
N ALA A 175 0.23 14.82 8.73
CA ALA A 175 -0.85 13.87 8.83
C ALA A 175 -1.19 13.30 7.44
N VAL A 176 -1.79 12.11 7.42
CA VAL A 176 -2.35 11.48 6.23
C VAL A 176 -3.85 11.31 6.44
N GLU A 177 -4.66 11.84 5.54
CA GLU A 177 -6.12 11.70 5.61
C GLU A 177 -6.56 10.27 5.24
N LEU A 178 -7.56 9.75 5.94
CA LEU A 178 -8.15 8.45 5.70
C LEU A 178 -9.08 8.53 4.49
N ARG A 179 -8.74 7.81 3.42
CA ARG A 179 -9.67 7.49 2.34
C ARG A 179 -10.38 6.18 2.68
N HIS A 180 -11.61 6.30 3.15
CA HIS A 180 -12.41 5.18 3.59
C HIS A 180 -12.90 4.34 2.41
N THR A 181 -12.60 3.04 2.42
CA THR A 181 -13.12 2.10 1.42
C THR A 181 -14.59 1.79 1.67
N VAL A 182 -15.45 2.10 0.70
CA VAL A 182 -16.83 1.64 0.63
C VAL A 182 -16.84 0.37 -0.23
N GLY A 183 -16.79 -0.79 0.43
CA GLY A 183 -16.72 -2.11 -0.18
C GLY A 183 -18.02 -2.48 -0.89
N LEU A 184 -18.01 -3.51 -1.75
CA LEU A 184 -19.19 -3.93 -2.53
C LEU A 184 -20.37 -4.38 -1.66
N LEU A 185 -20.12 -4.79 -0.42
CA LEU A 185 -21.15 -5.21 0.54
C LEU A 185 -21.64 -4.09 1.45
N ASP A 186 -21.01 -2.90 1.43
CA ASP A 186 -21.44 -1.77 2.27
C ASP A 186 -22.69 -1.12 1.67
N SER A 187 -23.68 -0.81 2.52
CA SER A 187 -24.93 -0.16 2.11
C SER A 187 -24.85 1.36 2.34
N PRO A 188 -25.69 2.17 1.68
CA PRO A 188 -25.79 3.59 1.97
C PRO A 188 -26.05 3.88 3.47
N GLU A 189 -26.85 3.04 4.14
CA GLU A 189 -27.16 3.15 5.56
C GLU A 189 -25.93 2.87 6.44
N SER A 190 -25.09 1.89 6.10
CA SER A 190 -23.86 1.64 6.86
C SER A 190 -22.87 2.79 6.73
N VAL A 191 -22.77 3.40 5.54
CA VAL A 191 -21.98 4.63 5.32
C VAL A 191 -22.55 5.80 6.11
N ARG A 192 -23.88 5.98 6.14
CA ARG A 192 -24.53 7.02 6.94
C ARG A 192 -24.25 6.85 8.44
N ALA A 193 -24.35 5.62 8.95
CA ALA A 193 -24.08 5.31 10.35
C ALA A 193 -22.60 5.54 10.72
N LEU A 194 -21.68 5.28 9.79
CA LEU A 194 -20.26 5.58 9.96
C LEU A 194 -20.01 7.09 10.07
N LEU A 195 -20.58 7.89 9.16
CA LEU A 195 -20.38 9.34 9.12
C LEU A 195 -21.02 10.07 10.29
N ALA A 196 -21.97 9.44 10.99
CA ALA A 196 -22.48 9.95 12.27
C ALA A 196 -21.45 9.88 13.41
N ARG A 197 -20.35 9.12 13.24
CA ARG A 197 -19.35 8.85 14.29
C ARG A 197 -17.93 9.26 13.92
N GLN A 198 -17.62 9.40 12.63
CA GLN A 198 -16.27 9.71 12.14
C GLN A 198 -16.28 10.90 11.17
N SER A 199 -15.26 11.75 11.29
CA SER A 199 -15.09 12.93 10.44
C SER A 199 -14.33 12.62 9.15
N LEU A 200 -14.94 11.83 8.25
CA LEU A 200 -14.32 11.39 7.00
C LEU A 200 -14.59 12.36 5.84
N ARG A 201 -13.56 12.59 5.02
CA ARG A 201 -13.64 13.46 3.82
C ARG A 201 -13.28 12.77 2.51
N TRP A 202 -12.62 11.62 2.58
CA TRP A 202 -12.11 10.91 1.41
C TRP A 202 -12.72 9.52 1.36
N PHE A 203 -13.18 9.12 0.19
CA PHE A 203 -13.81 7.81 -0.01
C PHE A 203 -13.23 7.09 -1.23
N LYS A 204 -13.09 5.77 -1.14
CA LYS A 204 -12.78 4.90 -2.27
C LYS A 204 -13.96 3.97 -2.46
N ILE A 205 -14.66 4.05 -3.58
CA ILE A 205 -15.89 3.29 -3.82
C ILE A 205 -15.58 2.15 -4.77
N LYS A 206 -15.81 0.92 -4.32
CA LYS A 206 -15.62 -0.29 -5.12
C LYS A 206 -16.75 -0.43 -6.17
N LEU A 207 -16.37 -0.79 -7.39
CA LEU A 207 -17.28 -1.07 -8.51
C LEU A 207 -17.34 -2.56 -8.82
N GLY A 208 -18.47 -3.01 -9.35
CA GLY A 208 -18.75 -4.41 -9.66
C GLY A 208 -18.55 -4.79 -11.13
N GLY A 209 -18.40 -3.83 -12.04
CA GLY A 209 -18.21 -4.08 -13.48
C GLY A 209 -19.51 -4.18 -14.27
N ASP A 210 -20.67 -4.01 -13.63
CA ASP A 210 -21.96 -3.82 -14.31
C ASP A 210 -22.34 -2.35 -14.27
N VAL A 211 -22.39 -1.71 -15.44
CA VAL A 211 -22.60 -0.26 -15.55
C VAL A 211 -23.92 0.18 -14.91
N ALA A 212 -25.00 -0.59 -15.07
CA ALA A 212 -26.30 -0.19 -14.55
C ALA A 212 -26.36 -0.31 -13.02
N ALA A 213 -25.86 -1.43 -12.49
CA ALA A 213 -25.78 -1.66 -11.05
C ALA A 213 -24.82 -0.68 -10.37
N ASP A 214 -23.66 -0.42 -10.99
CA ASP A 214 -22.67 0.52 -10.47
C ASP A 214 -23.22 1.95 -10.45
N LEU A 215 -23.94 2.41 -11.48
CA LEU A 215 -24.60 3.71 -11.46
C LEU A 215 -25.65 3.82 -10.35
N ALA A 216 -26.53 2.82 -10.20
CA ALA A 216 -27.53 2.81 -9.14
C ALA A 216 -26.89 2.89 -7.75
N ARG A 217 -25.80 2.13 -7.55
CA ARG A 217 -25.00 2.16 -6.32
C ARG A 217 -24.35 3.53 -6.09
N LEU A 218 -23.73 4.11 -7.11
CA LEU A 218 -23.08 5.41 -7.02
C LEU A 218 -24.09 6.51 -6.68
N THR A 219 -25.29 6.50 -7.28
CA THR A 219 -26.35 7.45 -6.95
C THR A 219 -26.76 7.36 -5.48
N ALA A 220 -26.94 6.14 -4.96
CA ALA A 220 -27.34 5.94 -3.57
C ALA A 220 -26.24 6.36 -2.57
N ILE A 221 -24.97 6.04 -2.86
CA ILE A 221 -23.84 6.44 -2.01
C ILE A 221 -23.61 7.95 -2.10
N ALA A 222 -23.64 8.54 -3.29
CA ALA A 222 -23.44 9.97 -3.50
C ALA A 222 -24.45 10.79 -2.70
N ALA A 223 -25.73 10.40 -2.69
CA ALA A 223 -26.76 11.06 -1.89
C ALA A 223 -26.41 11.10 -0.40
N VAL A 224 -25.87 10.00 0.15
CA VAL A 224 -25.43 9.95 1.56
C VAL A 224 -24.21 10.84 1.79
N LEU A 225 -23.20 10.79 0.91
CA LEU A 225 -21.97 11.57 1.06
C LEU A 225 -22.22 13.07 0.93
N GLU A 226 -23.11 13.48 0.03
CA GLU A 226 -23.48 14.89 -0.17
C GLU A 226 -24.19 15.47 1.05
N GLU A 227 -25.02 14.68 1.73
CA GLU A 227 -25.71 15.06 2.96
C GLU A 227 -24.77 15.07 4.18
N ALA A 228 -24.02 13.97 4.37
CA ALA A 228 -23.30 13.71 5.62
C ALA A 228 -21.81 14.11 5.62
N ALA A 229 -21.20 14.29 4.45
CA ALA A 229 -19.79 14.71 4.32
C ALA A 229 -19.61 15.82 3.27
N PRO A 230 -20.20 17.02 3.46
CA PRO A 230 -20.08 18.12 2.50
C PRO A 230 -18.61 18.41 2.14
N GLY A 231 -18.34 18.51 0.84
CA GLY A 231 -16.99 18.75 0.34
C GLY A 231 -16.10 17.51 0.26
N TYR A 232 -16.65 16.30 0.36
CA TYR A 232 -15.91 15.05 0.18
C TYR A 232 -15.17 14.97 -1.16
N ARG A 233 -14.24 14.02 -1.23
CA ARG A 233 -13.59 13.58 -2.47
C ARG A 233 -13.68 12.07 -2.60
N ALA A 234 -13.74 11.59 -3.82
CA ALA A 234 -13.90 10.17 -4.12
C ALA A 234 -12.88 9.65 -5.13
N THR A 235 -12.52 8.39 -5.01
CA THR A 235 -11.96 7.57 -6.09
C THR A 235 -12.90 6.39 -6.35
N LEU A 236 -12.87 5.89 -7.59
CA LEU A 236 -13.52 4.62 -7.93
C LEU A 236 -12.45 3.55 -8.10
N ASP A 237 -12.77 2.31 -7.74
CA ASP A 237 -11.88 1.16 -7.96
C ASP A 237 -12.67 0.02 -8.59
N GLY A 238 -12.29 -0.34 -9.81
CA GLY A 238 -12.93 -1.40 -10.57
C GLY A 238 -12.35 -2.78 -10.32
N ASN A 239 -11.21 -2.93 -9.63
CA ASN A 239 -10.52 -4.21 -9.36
C ASN A 239 -10.58 -5.21 -10.52
N GLU A 240 -10.30 -4.76 -11.73
CA GLU A 240 -10.26 -5.57 -12.96
C GLU A 240 -11.63 -6.13 -13.43
N GLN A 241 -12.75 -5.52 -13.02
CA GLN A 241 -14.09 -6.06 -13.32
C GLN A 241 -14.71 -5.59 -14.65
N TYR A 242 -14.19 -4.53 -15.28
CA TYR A 242 -14.72 -4.06 -16.57
C TYR A 242 -14.06 -4.80 -17.74
N ALA A 243 -14.85 -5.06 -18.80
CA ALA A 243 -14.41 -5.80 -19.98
C ALA A 243 -13.38 -5.04 -20.84
N GLY A 244 -13.40 -3.70 -20.81
CA GLY A 244 -12.53 -2.88 -21.64
C GLY A 244 -12.91 -1.40 -21.66
N ALA A 245 -12.19 -0.62 -22.47
CA ALA A 245 -12.35 0.83 -22.58
C ALA A 245 -13.76 1.27 -23.03
N GLU A 246 -14.45 0.48 -23.85
CA GLU A 246 -15.81 0.78 -24.31
C GLU A 246 -16.83 0.80 -23.17
N GLN A 247 -16.74 -0.17 -22.25
CA GLN A 247 -17.63 -0.23 -21.09
C GLN A 247 -17.36 0.91 -20.11
N LEU A 248 -16.10 1.32 -19.98
CA LEU A 248 -15.72 2.51 -19.20
C LEU A 248 -16.25 3.79 -19.84
N ALA A 249 -16.19 3.90 -21.17
CA ALA A 249 -16.75 5.03 -21.89
C ALA A 249 -18.27 5.15 -21.65
N LEU A 250 -18.98 4.02 -21.63
CA LEU A 250 -20.41 3.95 -21.31
C LEU A 250 -20.70 4.34 -19.85
N LEU A 251 -19.92 3.85 -18.88
CA LEU A 251 -20.03 4.25 -17.47
C LEU A 251 -19.90 5.76 -17.33
N LEU A 252 -18.82 6.32 -17.90
CA LEU A 252 -18.58 7.76 -17.85
C LEU A 252 -19.69 8.53 -18.57
N GLU A 253 -20.10 8.17 -19.78
CA GLU A 253 -21.21 8.84 -20.48
C GLU A 253 -22.47 8.91 -19.61
N ARG A 254 -22.85 7.82 -18.96
CA ARG A 254 -24.03 7.80 -18.10
C ARG A 254 -23.86 8.60 -16.82
N LEU A 255 -22.68 8.52 -16.19
CA LEU A 255 -22.32 9.42 -15.08
C LEU A 255 -22.49 10.88 -15.51
N GLU A 256 -22.07 11.21 -16.74
CA GLU A 256 -22.09 12.59 -17.20
C GLU A 256 -23.49 13.13 -17.47
N ARG A 257 -24.38 12.27 -17.94
CA ARG A 257 -25.76 12.62 -18.32
C ARG A 257 -26.71 12.66 -17.14
N ASP A 258 -26.38 12.02 -16.02
CA ASP A 258 -27.23 11.99 -14.83
C ASP A 258 -27.02 13.25 -13.96
N PRO A 259 -28.01 14.16 -13.86
CA PRO A 259 -27.89 15.35 -13.04
C PRO A 259 -27.73 15.05 -11.53
N ALA A 260 -28.23 13.91 -11.05
CA ALA A 260 -28.11 13.50 -9.65
C ALA A 260 -26.65 13.20 -9.27
N LEU A 261 -25.80 12.87 -10.24
CA LEU A 261 -24.38 12.58 -10.04
C LEU A 261 -23.46 13.76 -10.37
N ALA A 262 -24.02 14.94 -10.69
CA ALA A 262 -23.22 16.10 -11.08
C ALA A 262 -22.27 16.57 -9.97
N ALA A 263 -22.69 16.53 -8.70
CA ALA A 263 -21.85 16.87 -7.56
C ALA A 263 -20.81 15.78 -7.28
N PHE A 264 -21.21 14.51 -7.28
CA PHE A 264 -20.28 13.37 -7.23
C PHE A 264 -19.17 13.46 -8.29
N ARG A 265 -19.50 13.77 -9.54
CA ARG A 265 -18.52 13.94 -10.63
C ARG A 265 -17.46 15.00 -10.33
N ARG A 266 -17.85 16.11 -9.69
CA ARG A 266 -16.90 17.16 -9.29
C ARG A 266 -16.00 16.73 -8.12
N ALA A 267 -16.46 15.78 -7.31
CA ALA A 267 -15.71 15.21 -6.19
C ALA A 267 -14.75 14.08 -6.62
N LEU A 268 -14.95 13.51 -7.82
CA LEU A 268 -14.21 12.35 -8.30
C LEU A 268 -12.79 12.72 -8.78
N LEU A 269 -11.79 12.00 -8.26
CA LEU A 269 -10.37 12.27 -8.53
C LEU A 269 -9.80 11.38 -9.64
N CYS A 270 -10.07 10.08 -9.58
CA CYS A 270 -9.56 9.10 -10.52
C CYS A 270 -10.34 7.78 -10.46
N ILE A 271 -10.07 6.91 -11.44
CA ILE A 271 -10.54 5.52 -11.48
C ILE A 271 -9.34 4.57 -11.44
N GLU A 272 -9.35 3.64 -10.49
CA GLU A 272 -8.29 2.66 -10.23
C GLU A 272 -8.59 1.33 -10.89
N GLN A 273 -7.56 0.79 -11.57
CA GLN A 273 -7.50 -0.52 -12.23
C GLN A 273 -8.87 -1.05 -12.70
N PRO A 274 -9.54 -0.35 -13.63
CA PRO A 274 -10.89 -0.72 -14.00
C PRO A 274 -10.97 -2.05 -14.78
N ILE A 275 -9.96 -2.35 -15.59
CA ILE A 275 -9.91 -3.49 -16.52
C ILE A 275 -8.79 -4.47 -16.13
N ALA A 276 -8.90 -5.70 -16.61
CA ALA A 276 -7.92 -6.77 -16.42
C ALA A 276 -6.48 -6.31 -16.69
N ARG A 277 -5.56 -6.72 -15.81
CA ARG A 277 -4.17 -6.25 -15.82
C ARG A 277 -3.42 -6.57 -17.12
N GLU A 278 -3.77 -7.67 -17.77
CA GLU A 278 -3.21 -8.09 -19.06
C GLU A 278 -3.64 -7.11 -20.17
N ALA A 279 -4.90 -6.66 -20.15
CA ALA A 279 -5.42 -5.71 -21.12
C ALA A 279 -4.92 -4.28 -20.85
N ALA A 280 -4.82 -3.89 -19.57
CA ALA A 280 -4.41 -2.55 -19.15
C ALA A 280 -3.03 -2.13 -19.67
N LEU A 281 -2.11 -3.08 -19.83
CA LEU A 281 -0.76 -2.82 -20.35
C LEU A 281 -0.60 -3.17 -21.84
N ALA A 282 -1.62 -3.77 -22.47
CA ALA A 282 -1.56 -4.21 -23.86
C ALA A 282 -2.32 -3.30 -24.83
N GLN A 283 -3.31 -2.56 -24.35
CA GLN A 283 -4.19 -1.75 -25.21
C GLN A 283 -4.36 -0.32 -24.65
N PRO A 284 -4.28 0.71 -25.51
CA PRO A 284 -4.56 2.08 -25.08
C PRO A 284 -6.01 2.25 -24.61
N LEU A 285 -6.21 3.04 -23.56
CA LEU A 285 -7.54 3.47 -23.10
C LEU A 285 -8.28 4.33 -24.15
N GLY A 286 -7.54 4.99 -25.06
CA GLY A 286 -8.11 5.86 -26.09
C GLY A 286 -8.76 7.11 -25.49
N ALA A 287 -9.85 7.58 -26.12
CA ALA A 287 -10.49 8.85 -25.75
C ALA A 287 -11.04 8.90 -24.30
N VAL A 288 -11.29 7.74 -23.67
CA VAL A 288 -11.78 7.70 -22.28
C VAL A 288 -10.75 8.26 -21.29
N ALA A 289 -9.45 8.12 -21.59
CA ALA A 289 -8.35 8.59 -20.73
C ALA A 289 -8.31 10.12 -20.58
N GLU A 290 -8.91 10.86 -21.52
CA GLU A 290 -8.96 12.31 -21.50
C GLU A 290 -10.12 12.86 -20.65
N ARG A 291 -11.05 12.00 -20.22
CA ARG A 291 -12.24 12.41 -19.43
C ARG A 291 -11.96 12.45 -17.93
N ILE A 292 -11.13 11.53 -17.45
CA ILE A 292 -10.72 11.44 -16.05
C ILE A 292 -9.39 10.69 -15.93
N PRO A 293 -8.53 11.00 -14.94
CA PRO A 293 -7.32 10.21 -14.72
C PRO A 293 -7.62 8.76 -14.32
N PHE A 294 -6.89 7.83 -14.93
CA PHE A 294 -6.86 6.43 -14.55
C PHE A 294 -5.53 6.07 -13.89
N ILE A 295 -5.57 5.21 -12.87
CA ILE A 295 -4.38 4.64 -12.25
C ILE A 295 -4.30 3.12 -12.42
N ILE A 296 -3.09 2.61 -12.53
CA ILE A 296 -2.83 1.17 -12.39
C ILE A 296 -2.64 0.81 -10.91
N ASP A 297 -3.16 -0.36 -10.51
CA ASP A 297 -2.92 -0.99 -9.22
C ASP A 297 -2.40 -2.42 -9.43
N GLU A 298 -3.26 -3.38 -9.75
CA GLU A 298 -2.84 -4.76 -9.96
C GLU A 298 -1.90 -4.97 -11.18
N SER A 299 -1.87 -4.03 -12.13
CA SER A 299 -0.88 -4.03 -13.22
C SER A 299 0.53 -3.60 -12.79
N ASP A 300 0.70 -2.98 -11.60
CA ASP A 300 1.99 -2.48 -11.10
C ASP A 300 2.86 -3.62 -10.53
N GLY A 301 3.20 -4.59 -11.36
CA GLY A 301 3.96 -5.80 -10.99
C GLY A 301 5.48 -5.63 -10.96
N ASP A 302 6.03 -4.68 -11.71
CA ASP A 302 7.47 -4.47 -11.87
C ASP A 302 7.83 -2.98 -12.08
N TYR A 303 9.12 -2.69 -12.28
CA TYR A 303 9.61 -1.33 -12.47
C TYR A 303 9.25 -0.72 -13.83
N ASP A 304 8.85 -1.50 -14.83
CA ASP A 304 8.46 -1.02 -16.16
C ASP A 304 6.95 -0.77 -16.28
N ALA A 305 6.16 -1.25 -15.32
CA ALA A 305 4.71 -1.14 -15.31
C ALA A 305 4.19 0.30 -15.45
N PHE A 306 4.74 1.27 -14.69
CA PHE A 306 4.28 2.66 -14.78
C PHE A 306 4.67 3.35 -16.11
N PRO A 307 5.92 3.25 -16.60
CA PRO A 307 6.26 3.68 -17.97
C PRO A 307 5.33 3.09 -19.05
N ASN A 308 5.06 1.78 -18.98
CA ASN A 308 4.19 1.10 -19.95
C ASN A 308 2.73 1.58 -19.85
N ALA A 309 2.19 1.70 -18.63
CA ALA A 309 0.83 2.18 -18.42
C ALA A 309 0.65 3.63 -18.89
N ARG A 310 1.66 4.48 -18.71
CA ARG A 310 1.66 5.84 -19.25
C ARG A 310 1.49 5.85 -20.77
N ALA A 311 2.17 4.94 -21.48
CA ALA A 311 2.02 4.79 -22.93
C ALA A 311 0.61 4.31 -23.33
N MET A 312 -0.09 3.58 -22.44
CA MET A 312 -1.48 3.14 -22.65
C MET A 312 -2.53 4.20 -22.25
N GLY A 313 -2.13 5.37 -21.77
CA GLY A 313 -3.04 6.46 -21.42
C GLY A 313 -3.33 6.62 -19.93
N TYR A 314 -2.76 5.77 -19.07
CA TYR A 314 -2.87 5.95 -17.62
C TYR A 314 -2.06 7.17 -17.17
N ARG A 315 -2.53 7.85 -16.13
CA ARG A 315 -1.87 9.05 -15.56
C ARG A 315 -1.36 8.82 -14.15
N GLY A 316 -1.71 7.71 -13.51
CA GLY A 316 -1.13 7.38 -12.22
C GLY A 316 -0.87 5.91 -11.98
N VAL A 317 -0.23 5.67 -10.85
CA VAL A 317 0.12 4.34 -10.34
C VAL A 317 -0.13 4.32 -8.83
N SER A 318 -0.59 3.20 -8.29
CA SER A 318 -0.74 3.08 -6.85
C SER A 318 0.60 2.89 -6.13
N SER A 319 0.71 3.47 -4.94
CA SER A 319 1.75 3.21 -3.98
C SER A 319 1.19 2.31 -2.88
N LYS A 320 1.73 1.10 -2.74
CA LYS A 320 1.43 0.18 -1.62
C LYS A 320 2.72 -0.38 -1.06
N SER A 321 2.86 -0.42 0.27
CA SER A 321 4.05 -1.02 0.91
C SER A 321 4.28 -2.48 0.53
N CYS A 322 3.20 -3.23 0.26
CA CYS A 322 3.25 -4.62 -0.15
C CYS A 322 3.84 -4.85 -1.56
N LYS A 323 4.00 -3.79 -2.36
CA LYS A 323 4.60 -3.82 -3.71
C LYS A 323 6.07 -3.41 -3.75
N GLY A 324 6.60 -2.89 -2.64
CA GLY A 324 8.00 -2.47 -2.52
C GLY A 324 8.14 -0.95 -2.31
N LEU A 325 8.81 -0.58 -1.21
CA LEU A 325 9.03 0.81 -0.84
C LEU A 325 9.95 1.55 -1.84
N TYR A 326 10.98 0.87 -2.37
CA TYR A 326 11.89 1.47 -3.34
C TYR A 326 11.18 1.80 -4.65
N LYS A 327 10.33 0.90 -5.14
CA LYS A 327 9.49 1.14 -6.31
C LYS A 327 8.55 2.33 -6.11
N ALA A 328 7.91 2.45 -4.95
CA ALA A 328 7.05 3.59 -4.65
C ALA A 328 7.82 4.93 -4.69
N ILE A 329 9.02 4.98 -4.11
CA ILE A 329 9.87 6.18 -4.11
C ILE A 329 10.36 6.51 -5.54
N LEU A 330 10.78 5.51 -6.30
CA LEU A 330 11.24 5.71 -7.68
C LEU A 330 10.08 6.13 -8.61
N ASN A 331 8.87 5.61 -8.41
CA ASN A 331 7.67 6.11 -9.09
C ASN A 331 7.35 7.57 -8.69
N ARG A 332 7.62 7.96 -7.44
CA ARG A 332 7.49 9.35 -6.98
C ARG A 332 8.55 10.29 -7.59
N ALA A 333 9.75 9.80 -7.84
CA ALA A 333 10.78 10.50 -8.62
C ALA A 333 10.36 10.63 -10.09
N ARG A 334 9.80 9.58 -10.71
CA ARG A 334 9.22 9.63 -12.05
C ARG A 334 8.15 10.70 -12.19
N CYS A 335 7.20 10.78 -11.26
CA CYS A 335 6.19 11.85 -11.26
C CYS A 335 6.82 13.25 -11.17
N ALA A 336 7.88 13.43 -10.38
CA ALA A 336 8.59 14.70 -10.32
C ALA A 336 9.33 15.03 -11.62
N SER A 337 9.97 14.04 -12.24
CA SER A 337 10.72 14.20 -13.49
C SER A 337 9.82 14.41 -14.71
N TRP A 338 8.71 13.69 -14.80
CA TRP A 338 7.79 13.76 -15.94
C TRP A 338 6.78 14.91 -15.82
N GLY A 339 6.55 15.39 -14.60
CA GLY A 339 5.62 16.49 -14.33
C GLY A 339 4.15 16.10 -14.40
N ALA A 340 3.28 17.10 -14.29
CA ALA A 340 1.84 16.90 -14.43
C ALA A 340 1.46 16.43 -15.85
N PRO A 341 0.40 15.62 -16.01
CA PRO A 341 -0.56 15.20 -14.98
C PRO A 341 -0.20 13.87 -14.29
N LEU A 342 1.08 13.47 -14.23
CA LEU A 342 1.47 12.17 -13.68
C LEU A 342 1.48 12.18 -12.15
N PHE A 343 0.88 11.18 -11.51
CA PHE A 343 0.75 11.14 -10.04
C PHE A 343 0.79 9.74 -9.44
N LEU A 344 0.97 9.67 -8.11
CA LEU A 344 0.75 8.45 -7.34
C LEU A 344 -0.52 8.58 -6.51
N SER A 345 -1.21 7.45 -6.32
CA SER A 345 -2.29 7.34 -5.33
C SER A 345 -1.86 6.38 -4.23
N ALA A 346 -1.99 6.77 -2.96
CA ALA A 346 -1.67 5.89 -1.84
C ALA A 346 -2.82 4.90 -1.63
N GLU A 347 -2.58 3.62 -1.87
CA GLU A 347 -3.60 2.57 -1.76
C GLU A 347 -3.23 1.57 -0.65
N ASP A 348 -4.19 0.76 -0.22
CA ASP A 348 -4.04 -0.16 0.89
C ASP A 348 -4.23 -1.61 0.42
N LEU A 349 -3.74 -2.53 1.24
CA LEU A 349 -4.08 -3.94 1.17
C LEU A 349 -4.37 -4.47 2.58
N THR A 350 -5.25 -3.75 3.30
CA THR A 350 -5.72 -4.16 4.62
C THR A 350 -4.61 -4.11 5.67
N CYS A 351 -3.79 -3.05 5.62
CA CYS A 351 -2.71 -2.79 6.57
C CYS A 351 -3.21 -2.86 8.01
N GLN A 352 -2.77 -3.87 8.74
CA GLN A 352 -3.20 -4.11 10.12
C GLN A 352 -2.50 -3.17 11.10
N ALA A 353 -3.10 -3.02 12.28
CA ALA A 353 -2.47 -2.34 13.42
C ALA A 353 -1.09 -2.93 13.75
N GLY A 354 -0.17 -2.08 14.22
CA GLY A 354 1.24 -2.38 14.38
C GLY A 354 2.08 -1.99 13.15
N LEU A 355 3.11 -2.79 12.87
CA LEU A 355 4.17 -2.46 11.89
C LEU A 355 3.64 -2.06 10.51
N SER A 356 2.66 -2.80 9.99
CA SER A 356 2.13 -2.63 8.62
C SER A 356 1.59 -1.23 8.38
N VAL A 357 0.56 -0.80 9.15
CA VAL A 357 -0.05 0.52 8.97
C VAL A 357 0.88 1.68 9.34
N GLN A 358 1.79 1.49 10.30
CA GLN A 358 2.77 2.51 10.70
C GLN A 358 3.77 2.79 9.57
N GLN A 359 4.38 1.73 9.04
CA GLN A 359 5.37 1.83 7.98
C GLN A 359 4.75 2.37 6.69
N ASP A 360 3.54 1.90 6.35
CA ASP A 360 2.83 2.40 5.17
C ASP A 360 2.47 3.88 5.32
N THR A 361 1.97 4.30 6.50
CA THR A 361 1.63 5.71 6.75
C THR A 361 2.86 6.61 6.72
N ALA A 362 4.00 6.15 7.24
CA ALA A 362 5.26 6.87 7.15
C ALA A 362 5.75 6.99 5.69
N LEU A 363 5.63 5.93 4.88
CA LEU A 363 5.94 5.98 3.45
C LEU A 363 5.04 6.99 2.73
N VAL A 364 3.73 6.89 2.89
CA VAL A 364 2.73 7.80 2.30
C VAL A 364 3.03 9.26 2.64
N ALA A 365 3.31 9.53 3.93
CA ALA A 365 3.65 10.87 4.39
C ALA A 365 4.94 11.40 3.77
N LEU A 366 6.00 10.58 3.68
CA LEU A 366 7.25 10.95 3.03
C LEU A 366 7.05 11.29 1.55
N LEU A 367 6.22 10.52 0.84
CA LEU A 367 5.94 10.73 -0.59
C LEU A 367 5.07 11.96 -0.87
N GLY A 368 4.54 12.62 0.16
CA GLY A 368 3.68 13.80 0.03
C GLY A 368 2.25 13.47 -0.40
N LEU A 369 1.76 12.26 -0.11
CA LEU A 369 0.44 11.79 -0.52
C LEU A 369 -0.58 12.13 0.57
N GLY A 370 -1.39 13.17 0.33
CA GLY A 370 -2.26 13.80 1.34
C GLY A 370 -3.36 12.91 1.93
N HIS A 371 -3.77 11.87 1.20
CA HIS A 371 -4.74 10.87 1.64
C HIS A 371 -4.30 9.48 1.17
N ALA A 372 -4.68 8.46 1.94
CA ALA A 372 -4.44 7.07 1.57
C ALA A 372 -5.68 6.22 1.79
N GLU A 373 -5.91 5.23 0.93
CA GLU A 373 -6.82 4.15 1.30
C GLU A 373 -6.42 3.59 2.66
N ARG A 374 -7.40 3.37 3.54
CA ARG A 374 -7.22 2.67 4.81
C ARG A 374 -8.43 1.81 5.09
N ASN A 375 -8.26 0.51 4.94
CA ASN A 375 -9.31 -0.48 5.16
C ASN A 375 -8.94 -1.55 6.19
N GLY A 376 -7.67 -1.67 6.59
CA GLY A 376 -7.23 -2.62 7.61
C GLY A 376 -8.01 -2.56 8.92
N HIS A 377 -8.27 -1.34 9.43
CA HIS A 377 -9.04 -1.11 10.66
C HIS A 377 -10.55 -1.37 10.51
N GLN A 378 -11.07 -1.43 9.28
CA GLN A 378 -12.48 -1.68 9.01
C GLN A 378 -12.83 -3.17 9.10
N TYR A 379 -11.85 -4.03 8.80
CA TYR A 379 -12.03 -5.48 8.70
C TYR A 379 -11.27 -6.22 9.79
N GLY A 380 -10.08 -5.80 10.18
CA GLY A 380 -9.26 -6.48 11.19
C GLY A 380 -9.65 -6.13 12.63
N GLU A 381 -9.41 -7.08 13.55
CA GLU A 381 -9.62 -6.89 15.00
C GLU A 381 -8.50 -6.10 15.69
N GLY A 382 -7.37 -5.86 15.02
CA GLY A 382 -6.25 -5.08 15.55
C GLY A 382 -5.02 -5.96 15.85
N PHE A 383 -4.52 -5.88 17.08
CA PHE A 383 -3.29 -6.54 17.51
C PHE A 383 -3.50 -8.01 17.88
N GLY A 384 -2.42 -8.80 17.85
CA GLY A 384 -2.48 -10.24 18.14
C GLY A 384 -2.68 -10.57 19.63
N THR A 385 -2.21 -9.72 20.53
CA THR A 385 -2.35 -9.89 21.99
C THR A 385 -2.61 -8.55 22.68
N PRO A 386 -3.25 -8.52 23.86
CA PRO A 386 -3.41 -7.28 24.63
C PRO A 386 -2.09 -6.61 25.02
N ASP A 387 -1.04 -7.38 25.31
CA ASP A 387 0.28 -6.85 25.66
C ASP A 387 0.95 -6.16 24.46
N GLU A 388 0.88 -6.78 23.28
CA GLU A 388 1.31 -6.14 22.02
C GLU A 388 0.53 -4.84 21.81
N ALA A 389 -0.79 -4.88 21.96
CA ALA A 389 -1.66 -3.73 21.78
C ALA A 389 -1.30 -2.56 22.72
N ASN A 390 -1.06 -2.86 24.00
CA ASN A 390 -0.68 -1.88 25.01
C ASN A 390 0.71 -1.29 24.75
N ALA A 391 1.66 -2.11 24.29
CA ALA A 391 3.00 -1.65 23.95
C ALA A 391 2.96 -0.65 22.78
N PHE A 392 2.21 -0.96 21.72
CA PHE A 392 2.05 -0.06 20.57
C PHE A 392 1.27 1.21 20.91
N LEU A 393 0.21 1.11 21.73
CA LEU A 393 -0.52 2.29 22.23
C LEU A 393 0.40 3.26 22.98
N ALA A 394 1.25 2.74 23.85
CA ALA A 394 2.20 3.55 24.63
C ALA A 394 3.31 4.14 23.74
N ALA A 395 3.80 3.38 22.77
CA ALA A 395 4.92 3.77 21.91
C ALA A 395 4.54 4.79 20.82
N HIS A 396 3.27 4.89 20.44
CA HIS A 396 2.80 5.76 19.37
C HIS A 396 1.59 6.62 19.81
N PRO A 397 1.81 7.64 20.66
CA PRO A 397 0.73 8.46 21.22
C PRO A 397 -0.14 9.11 20.14
N GLY A 398 -1.46 8.93 20.22
CA GLY A 398 -2.42 9.50 19.28
C GLY A 398 -2.51 8.78 17.93
N PHE A 399 -1.67 7.79 17.66
CA PHE A 399 -1.80 6.92 16.48
C PHE A 399 -2.78 5.77 16.75
N TYR A 400 -2.81 5.29 18.00
CA TYR A 400 -3.78 4.34 18.51
C TYR A 400 -4.61 4.97 19.62
N ALA A 401 -5.82 4.45 19.80
CA ALA A 401 -6.75 4.82 20.86
C ALA A 401 -7.30 3.55 21.53
N ARG A 402 -7.79 3.72 22.76
CA ARG A 402 -8.52 2.66 23.47
C ARG A 402 -10.01 2.90 23.34
N ASP A 403 -10.72 1.91 22.83
CA ASP A 403 -12.18 1.91 22.75
C ASP A 403 -12.81 1.71 24.14
N PRO A 404 -14.11 2.03 24.31
CA PRO A 404 -14.82 1.81 25.57
C PRO A 404 -14.84 0.35 26.06
N ASP A 405 -14.73 -0.61 25.13
CA ASP A 405 -14.64 -2.05 25.45
C ASP A 405 -13.22 -2.48 25.90
N GLY A 406 -12.27 -1.54 25.94
CA GLY A 406 -10.89 -1.78 26.34
C GLY A 406 -9.96 -2.22 25.21
N SER A 407 -10.48 -2.50 24.01
CA SER A 407 -9.66 -2.84 22.84
C SER A 407 -8.84 -1.64 22.37
N VAL A 408 -7.66 -1.90 21.81
CA VAL A 408 -6.80 -0.86 21.22
C VAL A 408 -6.94 -0.91 19.71
N ARG A 409 -7.31 0.23 19.11
CA ARG A 409 -7.52 0.38 17.67
C ARG A 409 -6.77 1.57 17.11
N LEU A 410 -6.67 1.61 15.79
CA LEU A 410 -6.18 2.79 15.07
C LEU A 410 -7.08 3.99 15.42
N ALA A 411 -6.49 5.13 15.74
CA ALA A 411 -7.25 6.34 16.04
C ALA A 411 -7.76 6.95 14.73
N THR A 412 -9.04 6.71 14.39
CA THR A 412 -9.62 7.12 13.09
C THR A 412 -10.70 8.20 13.18
N ASP A 413 -11.08 8.63 14.39
CA ASP A 413 -12.27 9.46 14.63
C ASP A 413 -12.22 10.82 13.92
N ASP A 414 -11.03 11.43 13.83
CA ASP A 414 -10.82 12.72 13.15
C ASP A 414 -10.53 12.58 11.65
N GLY A 415 -10.58 11.35 11.11
CA GLY A 415 -10.42 11.04 9.71
C GLY A 415 -8.98 11.16 9.19
N ARG A 416 -7.97 11.16 10.06
CA ARG A 416 -6.56 11.27 9.67
C ARG A 416 -5.63 10.53 10.63
N LEU A 417 -4.43 10.22 10.17
CA LEU A 417 -3.35 9.62 10.97
C LEU A 417 -2.22 10.62 11.13
N LEU A 418 -1.86 10.94 12.37
CA LEU A 418 -0.73 11.81 12.68
C LEU A 418 0.60 11.11 12.39
N THR A 419 1.57 11.85 11.83
CA THR A 419 2.88 11.28 11.45
C THR A 419 3.97 11.57 12.48
N ALA A 420 3.78 12.56 13.36
CA ALA A 420 4.73 12.86 14.42
C ALA A 420 5.07 11.65 15.32
N PRO A 421 4.10 10.80 15.75
CA PRO A 421 4.38 9.58 16.53
C PRO A 421 5.16 8.50 15.76
N LEU A 422 5.34 8.65 14.45
CA LEU A 422 6.09 7.73 13.59
C LEU A 422 7.55 8.16 13.42
N SER A 423 7.94 9.33 13.93
CA SER A 423 9.30 9.88 13.86
C SER A 423 10.21 9.30 14.95
N THR A 424 10.33 7.97 14.98
CA THR A 424 11.15 7.22 15.93
C THR A 424 12.32 6.53 15.22
N PRO A 425 13.43 6.20 15.91
CA PRO A 425 14.54 5.48 15.29
C PRO A 425 14.09 4.17 14.63
N GLY A 426 14.56 3.92 13.41
CA GLY A 426 14.04 2.84 12.58
C GLY A 426 12.94 3.29 11.61
N PHE A 427 12.24 2.32 11.04
CA PHE A 427 11.12 2.54 10.16
C PHE A 427 9.81 2.55 10.94
N ALA A 428 9.53 3.69 11.57
CA ALA A 428 8.29 3.97 12.30
C ALA A 428 7.92 2.89 13.33
N ARG A 429 8.93 2.30 14.00
CA ARG A 429 8.78 1.18 14.94
C ARG A 429 9.40 1.52 16.30
N ALA A 430 8.54 1.76 17.29
CA ALA A 430 8.95 1.97 18.68
C ALA A 430 8.45 0.89 19.66
N ALA A 431 7.66 -0.07 19.19
CA ALA A 431 7.26 -1.27 19.91
C ALA A 431 7.48 -2.52 19.02
N GLU A 432 7.49 -3.69 19.64
CA GLU A 432 7.70 -4.97 18.97
C GLU A 432 6.40 -5.78 18.92
N PRO A 433 6.13 -6.50 17.81
CA PRO A 433 5.17 -7.59 17.81
C PRO A 433 5.49 -8.60 18.92
N ALA A 434 4.48 -9.34 19.39
CA ALA A 434 4.68 -10.46 20.29
C ALA A 434 5.31 -11.65 19.52
N TRP A 435 6.61 -11.57 19.21
CA TRP A 435 7.33 -12.53 18.35
C TRP A 435 7.12 -14.00 18.76
N ALA A 436 7.07 -14.27 20.07
CA ALA A 436 6.86 -15.61 20.61
C ALA A 436 5.45 -16.19 20.35
N SER A 437 4.46 -15.35 20.03
CA SER A 437 3.10 -15.80 19.67
C SER A 437 2.90 -15.98 18.17
N LEU A 438 3.91 -15.69 17.34
CA LEU A 438 3.82 -15.83 15.90
C LEU A 438 4.25 -17.23 15.46
N THR A 439 3.61 -17.75 14.41
CA THR A 439 3.96 -19.05 13.83
C THR A 439 5.11 -18.86 12.83
N PRO A 440 6.24 -19.57 12.94
CA PRO A 440 7.28 -19.53 11.93
C PRO A 440 6.75 -20.00 10.57
N ILE A 441 7.02 -19.26 9.50
CA ILE A 441 6.83 -19.76 8.14
C ILE A 441 7.97 -20.75 7.90
N GLN A 442 7.66 -22.04 7.83
CA GLN A 442 8.64 -23.10 7.65
C GLN A 442 9.56 -22.78 6.46
N THR A 443 10.87 -22.75 6.71
CA THR A 443 11.89 -22.73 5.65
C THR A 443 12.04 -24.16 5.14
N ALA A 444 12.15 -24.34 3.83
CA ALA A 444 12.29 -25.66 3.21
C ALA A 444 13.56 -26.39 3.69
#